data_AF-A0A536SYN3-F1
#
_entry.id   AF-A0A536SYN3-F1
#
_cell.length_a   1.000
_cell.length_b   1.000
_cell.length_c   1.000
_cell.angle_alpha   90.00
_cell.angle_beta   90.00
_cell.angle_gamma   90.00
#
_symmetry.space_group_name_H-M   'P 1'
#
loop_
_entity.id
_entity.type
_entity.pdbx_description
1 polymer ?
#
loop_
_entity_poly.entity_id
_entity_poly.type
_entity_poly.pdbx_seq_one_letter_code
_entity_poly.pdbx_strand_id
1 'polypeptide(L)'
;MKRYMSVEIAGQLRAKGPQRGLIDALYDKSQLKLDYDAEITRNASQTFSARAGNCLSLVIMTAAFAKELGLPVRYQRVLVAEAFSRSGDFYFSNSHINLTLVTPAIGDRILNAENAPITIDFLPPEDVVGRRLRVISEETVVAMYMNNRAAESLARGQLSDAYWWARAAIERDPKFLSSYNTLGIIYRDHGNLHEAEHVLHHVLELEPENTQVMSNLALVFNDEGRVAEAYTLTRKLERLQPYPPFHFFNLGMEAMRKGDFKTAKSLFTNEVHRDAYYHEFHFWLAAACLGLGEIDEARAHLKLAMENSLTRKEHALYAAKLDRIKLSGRQ
;
A
#
# COMPACT_ATOMS: atom_id res chain seq x y z
N MET A 1 21.36 9.33 10.79
CA MET A 1 20.15 9.88 11.44
C MET A 1 20.47 10.83 12.60
N LYS A 2 21.10 10.40 13.71
CA LYS A 2 21.42 11.33 14.84
C LYS A 2 22.23 12.57 14.41
N ARG A 3 23.28 12.36 13.61
CA ARG A 3 24.09 13.46 13.03
C ARG A 3 23.22 14.47 12.25
N TYR A 4 22.32 13.97 11.41
CA TYR A 4 21.39 14.78 10.63
C TYR A 4 20.54 15.69 11.52
N MET A 5 20.00 15.15 12.62
CA MET A 5 19.24 15.93 13.61
C MET A 5 20.09 17.00 14.30
N SER A 6 21.30 16.63 14.74
CA SER A 6 22.19 17.52 15.51
C SER A 6 22.89 18.59 14.68
N VAL A 7 22.95 18.41 13.35
CA VAL A 7 23.73 19.28 12.46
C VAL A 7 22.83 19.94 11.41
N GLU A 8 22.14 19.14 10.59
CA GLU A 8 21.47 19.64 9.40
C GLU A 8 20.16 20.35 9.72
N ILE A 9 19.35 19.80 10.64
CA ILE A 9 18.05 20.39 11.02
C ILE A 9 18.07 21.08 12.39
N ALA A 10 19.23 21.14 13.06
CA ALA A 10 19.36 21.71 14.40
C ALA A 10 18.87 23.16 14.50
N GLY A 11 19.08 23.95 13.44
CA GLY A 11 18.57 25.33 13.35
C GLY A 11 17.03 25.39 13.37
N GLN A 12 16.36 24.51 12.62
CA GLN A 12 14.90 24.44 12.57
C GLN A 12 14.32 23.94 13.88
N LEU A 13 14.94 22.92 14.48
CA LEU A 13 14.54 22.39 15.79
C LEU A 13 14.61 23.47 16.87
N ARG A 14 15.65 24.32 16.84
CA ARG A 14 15.78 25.46 17.77
C ARG A 14 14.78 26.58 17.48
N ALA A 15 14.53 26.89 16.20
CA ALA A 15 13.69 28.02 15.81
C ALA A 15 12.17 27.74 15.93
N LYS A 16 11.74 26.52 15.62
CA LYS A 16 10.30 26.15 15.52
C LYS A 16 9.87 25.07 16.52
N GLY A 17 10.80 24.61 17.36
CA GLY A 17 10.56 23.48 18.26
C GLY A 17 10.69 22.10 17.57
N PRO A 18 10.72 21.02 18.37
CA PRO A 18 11.00 19.68 17.87
C PRO A 18 9.94 19.14 16.92
N GLN A 19 8.65 19.37 17.21
CA GLN A 19 7.54 18.87 16.39
C GLN A 19 7.50 19.54 15.01
N ARG A 20 7.45 20.87 14.96
CA ARG A 20 7.37 21.61 13.69
C ARG A 20 8.68 21.55 12.90
N GLY A 21 9.83 21.60 13.58
CA GLY A 21 11.13 21.44 12.95
C GLY A 21 11.28 20.09 12.24
N LEU A 22 10.77 19.00 12.84
CA LEU A 22 10.76 17.68 12.20
C LEU A 22 9.83 17.64 10.98
N ILE A 23 8.62 18.19 11.08
CA ILE A 23 7.65 18.23 9.97
C ILE A 23 8.23 18.98 8.78
N ASP A 24 8.76 20.19 9.02
CA ASP A 24 9.35 20.98 7.96
C ASP A 24 10.49 20.21 7.28
N ALA A 25 11.30 19.47 8.03
CA ALA A 25 12.37 18.66 7.46
C ALA A 25 11.89 17.49 6.59
N LEU A 26 10.75 16.88 6.93
CA LEU A 26 10.16 15.77 6.16
C LEU A 26 9.59 16.23 4.82
N TYR A 27 8.93 17.39 4.77
CA TYR A 27 8.23 17.88 3.58
C TYR A 27 9.04 18.86 2.72
N ASP A 28 10.11 19.45 3.25
CA ASP A 28 10.96 20.35 2.48
C ASP A 28 11.81 19.58 1.46
N LYS A 29 11.52 19.81 0.17
CA LYS A 29 12.25 19.24 -0.97
C LYS A 29 13.71 19.69 -1.05
N SER A 30 14.16 20.68 -0.27
CA SER A 30 15.57 21.01 -0.15
C SER A 30 16.31 20.13 0.86
N GLN A 31 15.58 19.41 1.72
CA GLN A 31 16.13 18.65 2.84
C GLN A 31 16.12 17.14 2.59
N LEU A 32 15.14 16.41 3.16
CA LEU A 32 15.13 14.96 3.11
C LEU A 32 14.84 14.40 1.72
N LYS A 33 14.12 15.14 0.86
CA LYS A 33 13.77 14.71 -0.51
C LYS A 33 13.23 13.28 -0.54
N LEU A 34 12.16 13.04 0.22
CA LEU A 34 11.58 11.71 0.36
C LEU A 34 10.78 11.34 -0.90
N ASP A 35 11.10 10.18 -1.46
CA ASP A 35 10.35 9.58 -2.56
C ASP A 35 9.52 8.40 -2.07
N TYR A 36 8.32 8.25 -2.63
CA TYR A 36 7.49 7.07 -2.39
C TYR A 36 7.99 5.90 -3.26
N ASP A 37 8.12 4.73 -2.64
CA ASP A 37 8.54 3.49 -3.29
C ASP A 37 7.77 2.30 -2.69
N ALA A 38 6.73 1.85 -3.38
CA ALA A 38 5.82 0.81 -2.88
C ALA A 38 6.45 -0.59 -2.78
N GLU A 39 7.50 -0.89 -3.55
CA GLU A 39 8.01 -2.26 -3.73
C GLU A 39 8.81 -2.79 -2.54
N ILE A 40 9.42 -1.90 -1.74
CA ILE A 40 10.41 -2.29 -0.73
C ILE A 40 10.10 -1.65 0.62
N THR A 41 9.86 -2.52 1.60
CA THR A 41 9.72 -2.16 3.01
C THR A 41 11.10 -2.12 3.68
N ARG A 42 11.47 -0.93 4.14
CA ARG A 42 12.76 -0.59 4.74
C ARG A 42 12.59 -0.26 6.22
N ASN A 43 13.62 -0.54 7.01
CA ASN A 43 13.71 -0.03 8.36
C ASN A 43 14.10 1.46 8.37
N ALA A 44 14.05 2.11 9.53
CA ALA A 44 14.30 3.55 9.66
C ALA A 44 15.63 4.03 9.01
N SER A 45 16.73 3.31 9.26
CA SER A 45 18.05 3.72 8.78
C SER A 45 18.20 3.51 7.26
N GLN A 46 17.61 2.44 6.74
CA GLN A 46 17.54 2.16 5.30
C GLN A 46 16.69 3.20 4.57
N THR A 47 15.49 3.51 5.08
CA THR A 47 14.61 4.55 4.52
C THR A 47 15.31 5.90 4.48
N PHE A 48 15.97 6.29 5.58
CA PHE A 48 16.71 7.55 5.65
C PHE A 48 17.87 7.60 4.64
N SER A 49 18.62 6.51 4.52
CA SER A 49 19.77 6.45 3.60
C SER A 49 19.34 6.46 2.13
N ALA A 50 18.25 5.75 1.82
CA ALA A 50 17.69 5.71 0.47
C ALA A 50 16.90 6.99 0.12
N ARG A 51 16.45 7.74 1.12
CA ARG A 51 15.45 8.81 1.00
C ARG A 51 14.20 8.33 0.27
N ALA A 52 13.85 7.06 0.45
CA ALA A 52 12.75 6.43 -0.24
C ALA A 52 12.16 5.26 0.56
N GLY A 53 10.86 5.03 0.42
CA GLY A 53 10.18 3.87 0.98
C GLY A 53 8.67 3.95 0.84
N ASN A 54 7.99 2.84 1.13
CA ASN A 54 6.53 2.81 1.21
C ASN A 54 6.03 3.52 2.48
N CYS A 55 4.71 3.63 2.63
CA CYS A 55 4.06 4.32 3.75
C CYS A 55 4.60 3.86 5.12
N LEU A 56 4.70 2.54 5.33
CA LEU A 56 5.20 1.95 6.56
C LEU A 56 6.67 2.30 6.82
N SER A 57 7.51 2.26 5.79
CA SER A 57 8.94 2.60 5.87
C SER A 57 9.16 4.05 6.30
N LEU A 58 8.36 4.97 5.75
CA LEU A 58 8.40 6.40 6.05
C LEU A 58 7.85 6.68 7.47
N VAL A 59 6.79 5.98 7.88
CA VAL A 59 6.26 6.02 9.25
C VAL A 59 7.29 5.54 10.27
N ILE A 60 7.95 4.40 10.03
CA ILE A 60 8.98 3.84 10.94
C ILE A 60 10.16 4.81 11.06
N MET A 61 10.64 5.38 9.96
CA MET A 61 11.71 6.37 9.96
C MET A 61 11.32 7.62 10.74
N THR A 62 10.11 8.13 10.51
CA THR A 62 9.61 9.34 11.15
C THR A 62 9.41 9.14 12.65
N ALA A 63 8.89 7.97 13.05
CA ALA A 63 8.78 7.60 14.44
C ALA A 63 10.16 7.50 15.12
N ALA A 64 11.17 6.98 14.43
CA ALA A 64 12.54 6.96 14.96
C ALA A 64 13.09 8.37 15.21
N PHE A 65 12.85 9.32 14.30
CA PHE A 65 13.20 10.73 14.52
C PHE A 65 12.42 11.35 15.69
N ALA A 66 11.12 11.14 15.74
CA ALA A 66 10.25 11.65 16.80
C ALA A 66 10.70 11.14 18.18
N LYS A 67 10.99 9.84 18.31
CA LYS A 67 11.49 9.24 19.55
C LYS A 67 12.83 9.81 20.00
N GLU A 68 13.77 10.02 19.06
CA GLU A 68 15.06 10.66 19.39
C GLU A 68 14.87 12.12 19.84
N LEU A 69 13.80 12.81 19.40
CA LEU A 69 13.40 14.14 19.86
C LEU A 69 12.57 14.13 21.16
N GLY A 70 12.28 12.96 21.73
CA GLY A 70 11.41 12.83 22.90
C GLY A 70 9.94 13.16 22.61
N LEU A 71 9.51 13.08 21.34
CA LEU A 71 8.13 13.31 20.93
C LEU A 71 7.32 12.01 21.04
N PRO A 72 6.19 12.01 21.79
CA PRO A 72 5.25 10.91 21.79
C PRO A 72 4.67 10.65 20.39
N VAL A 73 4.63 9.38 20.00
CA VAL A 73 4.10 8.92 18.71
C VAL A 73 2.87 8.07 18.93
N ARG A 74 1.81 8.35 18.18
CA ARG A 74 0.62 7.49 18.10
C ARG A 74 0.47 6.99 16.67
N TYR A 75 0.53 5.68 16.46
CA TYR A 75 0.32 5.08 15.14
C TYR A 75 -1.16 4.86 14.86
N GLN A 76 -1.55 5.02 13.60
CA GLN A 76 -2.93 4.79 13.18
C GLN A 76 -2.95 4.02 11.86
N ARG A 77 -3.75 2.95 11.82
CA ARG A 77 -4.13 2.28 10.58
C ARG A 77 -5.29 3.06 9.97
N VAL A 78 -5.16 3.40 8.70
CA VAL A 78 -6.24 4.02 7.93
C VAL A 78 -7.04 2.89 7.28
N LEU A 79 -8.31 2.76 7.69
CA LEU A 79 -9.22 1.80 7.09
C LEU A 79 -9.71 2.38 5.76
N VAL A 80 -8.94 2.11 4.72
CA VAL A 80 -9.36 2.32 3.32
C VAL A 80 -10.32 1.21 2.92
N ALA A 81 -11.25 1.49 2.01
CA ALA A 81 -11.81 0.41 1.18
C ALA A 81 -10.60 -0.28 0.54
N GLU A 82 -10.53 -1.61 0.64
CA GLU A 82 -9.32 -2.40 0.34
C GLU A 82 -8.63 -1.91 -0.95
N ALA A 83 -7.52 -1.19 -0.80
CA ALA A 83 -6.70 -0.76 -1.93
C ALA A 83 -5.84 -1.96 -2.33
N PHE A 84 -5.93 -2.41 -3.57
CA PHE A 84 -5.15 -3.54 -4.05
C PHE A 84 -4.07 -3.05 -5.01
N SER A 85 -2.86 -3.56 -4.84
CA SER A 85 -1.83 -3.50 -5.88
C SER A 85 -1.62 -4.88 -6.49
N ARG A 86 -0.97 -4.96 -7.65
CA ARG A 86 -0.63 -6.25 -8.25
C ARG A 86 0.82 -6.29 -8.69
N SER A 87 1.46 -7.45 -8.52
CA SER A 87 2.77 -7.76 -9.09
C SER A 87 2.71 -9.13 -9.75
N GLY A 88 2.80 -9.16 -11.08
CA GLY A 88 2.52 -10.37 -11.85
C GLY A 88 1.08 -10.84 -11.63
N ASP A 89 0.94 -12.10 -11.21
CA ASP A 89 -0.33 -12.76 -10.92
C ASP A 89 -0.77 -12.59 -9.45
N PHE A 90 0.04 -11.93 -8.61
CA PHE A 90 -0.27 -11.72 -7.19
C PHE A 90 -0.96 -10.37 -6.96
N TYR A 91 -2.08 -10.40 -6.24
CA TYR A 91 -2.74 -9.23 -5.70
C TYR A 91 -2.30 -9.01 -4.24
N PHE A 92 -1.89 -7.80 -3.91
CA PHE A 92 -1.50 -7.40 -2.56
C PHE A 92 -2.54 -6.42 -2.01
N SER A 93 -3.07 -6.73 -0.83
CA SER A 93 -3.87 -5.76 -0.07
C SER A 93 -2.93 -4.71 0.53
N ASN A 94 -3.09 -3.46 0.11
CA ASN A 94 -2.32 -2.34 0.63
C ASN A 94 -3.04 -1.76 1.85
N SER A 95 -2.47 -2.01 3.04
CA SER A 95 -2.89 -1.32 4.25
C SER A 95 -2.12 -0.01 4.40
N HIS A 96 -2.86 1.08 4.63
CA HIS A 96 -2.25 2.39 4.87
C HIS A 96 -2.06 2.68 6.36
N ILE A 97 -0.96 3.32 6.70
CA ILE A 97 -0.55 3.68 8.05
C ILE A 97 -0.02 5.10 8.07
N ASN A 98 -0.40 5.85 9.11
CA ASN A 98 0.15 7.15 9.42
C ASN A 98 0.49 7.24 10.92
N LEU A 99 1.01 8.40 11.34
CA LEU A 99 1.31 8.65 12.74
C LEU A 99 0.91 10.07 13.15
N THR A 100 0.49 10.22 14.40
CA THR A 100 0.30 11.52 15.06
C THR A 100 1.47 11.77 16.00
N LEU A 101 2.10 12.93 15.86
CA LEU A 101 2.98 13.49 16.89
C LEU A 101 2.11 14.19 17.94
N VAL A 102 2.12 13.68 19.17
CA VAL A 102 1.32 14.22 20.27
C VAL A 102 2.20 15.09 21.14
N THR A 103 1.78 16.31 21.41
CA THR A 103 2.46 17.18 22.38
C THR A 103 2.11 16.71 23.80
N PRO A 104 3.08 16.47 24.69
CA PRO A 104 2.78 16.14 26.08
C PRO A 104 1.97 17.28 26.72
N ALA A 105 0.81 16.97 27.30
CA ALA A 105 0.08 17.93 28.12
C ALA A 105 0.87 18.17 29.40
N ILE A 106 1.47 19.36 29.55
CA ILE A 106 2.12 19.79 30.78
C ILE A 106 1.13 20.69 31.54
N GLY A 107 0.36 20.10 32.48
CA GLY A 107 -0.59 20.79 33.35
C GLY A 107 -1.85 21.34 32.65
N ASP A 108 -2.55 22.25 33.32
CA ASP A 108 -3.75 22.98 32.83
C ASP A 108 -3.46 24.01 31.72
N ARG A 109 -2.44 23.76 30.89
CA ARG A 109 -2.16 24.63 29.74
C ARG A 109 -3.21 24.39 28.67
N ILE A 110 -4.01 25.43 28.43
CA ILE A 110 -4.88 25.57 27.26
C ILE A 110 -4.10 25.14 26.01
N LEU A 111 -4.67 24.22 25.23
CA LEU A 111 -4.14 23.81 23.93
C LEU A 111 -4.06 25.04 23.01
N ASN A 112 -2.90 25.70 22.97
CA ASN A 112 -2.63 26.72 21.96
C ASN A 112 -2.51 26.03 20.59
N ALA A 113 -2.90 26.72 19.51
CA ALA A 113 -2.87 26.19 18.14
C ALA A 113 -1.47 25.66 17.72
N GLU A 114 -0.40 26.15 18.35
CA GLU A 114 0.98 25.72 18.10
C GLU A 114 1.33 24.33 18.69
N ASN A 115 0.55 23.81 19.63
CA ASN A 115 0.79 22.54 20.34
C ASN A 115 -0.24 21.45 19.99
N ALA A 116 -1.04 21.66 18.95
CA ALA A 116 -2.02 20.67 18.52
C ALA A 116 -1.34 19.37 18.07
N PRO A 117 -1.95 18.20 18.27
CA PRO A 117 -1.47 16.95 17.67
C PRO A 117 -1.40 17.10 16.14
N ILE A 118 -0.29 16.67 15.53
CA ILE A 118 -0.11 16.75 14.08
C ILE A 118 0.01 15.36 13.51
N THR A 119 -0.89 15.02 12.58
CA THR A 119 -0.81 13.79 11.80
C THR A 119 0.12 13.98 10.61
N ILE A 120 1.10 13.10 10.49
CA ILE A 120 2.00 12.99 9.36
C ILE A 120 1.51 11.84 8.51
N ASP A 121 1.02 12.17 7.33
CA ASP A 121 0.58 11.21 6.32
C ASP A 121 1.42 11.41 5.05
N PHE A 122 1.89 10.30 4.50
CA PHE A 122 2.74 10.27 3.31
C PHE A 122 1.95 9.96 2.03
N LEU A 123 0.63 9.74 2.13
CA LEU A 123 -0.28 9.72 0.99
C LEU A 123 -0.86 11.11 0.70
N PRO A 124 -1.33 11.37 -0.53
CA PRO A 124 -2.00 12.61 -0.89
C PRO A 124 -3.18 12.93 0.05
N PRO A 125 -3.46 14.21 0.36
CA PRO A 125 -4.51 14.60 1.31
C PRO A 125 -5.90 14.05 0.99
N GLU A 126 -6.18 13.82 -0.29
CA GLU A 126 -7.46 13.30 -0.79
C GLU A 126 -7.69 11.83 -0.40
N ASP A 127 -6.62 11.12 -0.03
CA ASP A 127 -6.64 9.75 0.49
C ASP A 127 -6.94 9.67 2.00
N VAL A 128 -7.34 10.76 2.68
CA VAL A 128 -7.49 10.70 4.15
C VAL A 128 -8.81 11.27 4.64
N VAL A 129 -9.49 12.10 3.85
CA VAL A 129 -10.73 12.77 4.26
C VAL A 129 -11.87 11.76 4.44
N GLY A 130 -12.44 11.70 5.65
CA GLY A 130 -13.59 10.84 5.97
C GLY A 130 -13.24 9.36 6.25
N ARG A 131 -11.96 8.97 6.22
CA ARG A 131 -11.56 7.57 6.45
C ARG A 131 -11.58 7.21 7.94
N ARG A 132 -12.02 6.00 8.27
CA ARG A 132 -12.02 5.50 9.65
C ARG A 132 -10.57 5.22 10.09
N LEU A 133 -10.18 5.77 11.22
CA LEU A 133 -8.85 5.58 11.80
C LEU A 133 -8.92 4.62 12.97
N ARG A 134 -7.99 3.67 13.04
CA ARG A 134 -7.81 2.78 14.20
C ARG A 134 -6.42 2.98 14.77
N VAL A 135 -6.33 3.36 16.05
CA VAL A 135 -5.04 3.40 16.75
C VAL A 135 -4.49 1.99 16.85
N ILE A 136 -3.20 1.83 16.56
CA ILE A 136 -2.48 0.55 16.62
C ILE A 136 -1.25 0.67 17.52
N SER A 137 -0.81 -0.45 18.09
CA SER A 137 0.38 -0.46 18.94
C SER A 137 1.65 -0.54 18.11
N GLU A 138 2.79 -0.27 18.74
CA GLU A 138 4.08 -0.43 18.09
C GLU A 138 4.39 -1.89 17.74
N GLU A 139 3.92 -2.84 18.55
CA GLU A 139 3.98 -4.28 18.25
C GLU A 139 3.30 -4.56 16.91
N THR A 140 2.10 -4.02 16.68
CA THR A 140 1.41 -4.15 15.39
C THR A 140 2.21 -3.53 14.25
N VAL A 141 2.85 -2.36 14.44
CA VAL A 141 3.70 -1.74 13.41
C VAL A 141 4.90 -2.62 13.05
N VAL A 142 5.53 -3.25 14.04
CA VAL A 142 6.63 -4.20 13.82
C VAL A 142 6.13 -5.46 13.11
N ALA A 143 4.96 -5.99 13.51
CA ALA A 143 4.34 -7.13 12.83
C ALA A 143 3.97 -6.81 11.38
N MET A 144 3.43 -5.62 11.09
CA MET A 144 3.20 -5.14 9.73
C MET A 144 4.49 -5.10 8.92
N TYR A 145 5.60 -4.62 9.51
CA TYR A 145 6.89 -4.59 8.84
C TYR A 145 7.33 -6.00 8.46
N MET A 146 7.32 -6.91 9.43
CA MET A 146 7.68 -8.31 9.23
C MET A 146 6.77 -8.99 8.19
N ASN A 147 5.47 -8.71 8.20
CA ASN A 147 4.54 -9.24 7.22
C ASN A 147 4.82 -8.77 5.79
N ASN A 148 5.16 -7.49 5.61
CA ASN A 148 5.56 -7.00 4.30
C ASN A 148 6.86 -7.67 3.84
N ARG A 149 7.83 -7.88 4.75
CA ARG A 149 9.05 -8.66 4.42
C ARG A 149 8.70 -10.08 3.98
N ALA A 150 7.73 -10.72 4.64
CA ALA A 150 7.24 -12.04 4.25
C ALA A 150 6.64 -12.04 2.83
N ALA A 151 5.75 -11.10 2.54
CA ALA A 151 5.13 -10.95 1.22
C ALA A 151 6.17 -10.65 0.12
N GLU A 152 7.16 -9.79 0.40
CA GLU A 152 8.26 -9.49 -0.53
C GLU A 152 9.14 -10.72 -0.80
N SER A 153 9.46 -11.50 0.24
CA SER A 153 10.22 -12.75 0.09
C SER A 153 9.43 -13.79 -0.70
N LEU A 154 8.12 -13.90 -0.46
CA LEU A 154 7.22 -14.78 -1.21
C LEU A 154 7.19 -14.41 -2.70
N ALA A 155 7.05 -13.12 -3.02
CA ALA A 155 7.06 -12.63 -4.40
C ALA A 155 8.39 -12.91 -5.14
N ARG A 156 9.49 -13.12 -4.40
CA ARG A 156 10.81 -13.53 -4.94
C ARG A 156 11.01 -15.04 -4.95
N GLY A 157 10.02 -15.84 -4.57
CA GLY A 157 10.12 -17.31 -4.44
C GLY A 157 10.96 -17.78 -3.25
N GLN A 158 11.29 -16.89 -2.31
CA GLN A 158 12.11 -17.19 -1.13
C GLN A 158 11.22 -17.72 0.00
N LEU A 159 10.65 -18.91 -0.18
CA LEU A 159 9.64 -19.48 0.73
C LEU A 159 10.11 -19.61 2.18
N SER A 160 11.35 -20.03 2.42
CA SER A 160 11.89 -20.17 3.78
C SER A 160 11.99 -18.82 4.49
N ASP A 161 12.47 -17.78 3.81
CA ASP A 161 12.54 -16.43 4.38
C ASP A 161 11.14 -15.88 4.64
N ALA A 162 10.21 -16.10 3.70
CA ALA A 162 8.83 -15.69 3.84
C ALA A 162 8.18 -16.30 5.09
N TYR A 163 8.39 -17.60 5.33
CA TYR A 163 7.92 -18.30 6.51
C TYR A 163 8.46 -17.68 7.80
N TRP A 164 9.77 -17.47 7.91
CA TRP A 164 10.38 -16.92 9.13
C TRP A 164 9.89 -15.50 9.42
N TRP A 165 9.71 -14.68 8.39
CA TRP A 165 9.14 -13.34 8.55
C TRP A 165 7.67 -13.37 8.99
N ALA A 166 6.83 -14.22 8.38
CA ALA A 166 5.42 -14.35 8.76
C ALA A 166 5.27 -14.89 10.19
N ARG A 167 6.07 -15.88 10.57
CA ARG A 167 6.13 -16.42 11.94
C ARG A 167 6.56 -15.36 12.95
N ALA A 168 7.61 -14.60 12.66
CA ALA A 168 8.06 -13.51 13.52
C ALA A 168 6.99 -12.41 13.68
N ALA A 169 6.23 -12.11 12.61
CA ALA A 169 5.12 -11.17 12.68
C ALA A 169 4.02 -11.64 13.66
N ILE A 170 3.65 -12.93 13.59
CA ILE A 170 2.69 -13.56 14.49
C ILE A 170 3.19 -13.57 15.94
N GLU A 171 4.46 -13.92 16.17
CA GLU A 171 5.07 -13.88 17.50
C GLU A 171 5.09 -12.47 18.09
N ARG A 172 5.25 -11.45 17.23
CA ARG A 172 5.27 -10.05 17.65
C ARG A 172 3.89 -9.50 17.98
N ASP A 173 2.89 -9.81 17.15
CA ASP A 173 1.49 -9.45 17.38
C ASP A 173 0.56 -10.59 16.94
N PRO A 174 0.17 -11.49 17.88
CA PRO A 174 -0.73 -12.60 17.58
C PRO A 174 -2.14 -12.17 17.14
N LYS A 175 -2.50 -10.88 17.28
CA LYS A 175 -3.80 -10.35 16.84
C LYS A 175 -3.73 -9.77 15.42
N PHE A 176 -2.56 -9.74 14.79
CA PHE A 176 -2.39 -9.23 13.44
C PHE A 176 -2.71 -10.30 12.39
N LEU A 177 -4.01 -10.46 12.10
CA LEU A 177 -4.56 -11.55 11.27
C LEU A 177 -4.02 -11.59 9.83
N SER A 178 -3.55 -10.46 9.29
CA SER A 178 -2.91 -10.44 7.97
C SER A 178 -1.68 -11.36 7.87
N SER A 179 -0.97 -11.60 8.98
CA SER A 179 0.17 -12.53 8.99
C SER A 179 -0.21 -13.99 8.97
N TYR A 180 -1.37 -14.35 9.50
CA TYR A 180 -1.93 -15.69 9.36
C TYR A 180 -2.37 -15.93 7.92
N ASN A 181 -2.96 -14.93 7.26
CA ASN A 181 -3.28 -15.01 5.83
C ASN A 181 -2.01 -15.20 4.97
N THR A 182 -0.97 -14.39 5.19
CA THR A 182 0.31 -14.55 4.49
C THR A 182 0.93 -15.93 4.76
N LEU A 183 0.87 -16.42 6.00
CA LEU A 183 1.34 -17.77 6.35
C LEU A 183 0.53 -18.88 5.64
N GLY A 184 -0.78 -18.71 5.48
CA GLY A 184 -1.63 -19.63 4.71
C GLY A 184 -1.21 -19.73 3.25
N ILE A 185 -0.89 -18.60 2.61
CA ILE A 185 -0.36 -18.59 1.24
C ILE A 185 1.00 -19.32 1.19
N ILE A 186 1.89 -19.05 2.16
CA ILE A 186 3.21 -19.70 2.24
C ILE A 186 3.06 -21.21 2.39
N TYR A 187 2.17 -21.69 3.26
CA TYR A 187 1.92 -23.13 3.42
C TYR A 187 1.37 -23.75 2.14
N ARG A 188 0.40 -23.08 1.49
CA ARG A 188 -0.14 -23.53 0.21
C ARG A 188 0.94 -23.65 -0.85
N ASP A 189 1.76 -22.62 -1.04
CA ASP A 189 2.84 -22.60 -2.05
C ASP A 189 3.94 -23.63 -1.73
N HIS A 190 4.10 -24.02 -0.47
CA HIS A 190 5.00 -25.10 -0.07
C HIS A 190 4.39 -26.52 -0.25
N GLY A 191 3.06 -26.63 -0.38
CA GLY A 191 2.32 -27.90 -0.47
C GLY A 191 1.72 -28.41 0.85
N ASN A 192 1.82 -27.62 1.93
CA ASN A 192 1.28 -27.92 3.25
C ASN A 192 -0.19 -27.48 3.35
N LEU A 193 -1.06 -28.14 2.57
CA LEU A 193 -2.45 -27.70 2.38
C LEU A 193 -3.28 -27.75 3.67
N HIS A 194 -3.07 -28.75 4.53
CA HIS A 194 -3.78 -28.86 5.81
C HIS A 194 -3.40 -27.72 6.78
N GLU A 195 -2.12 -27.37 6.88
CA GLU A 195 -1.68 -26.23 7.69
C GLU A 195 -2.18 -24.90 7.12
N ALA A 196 -2.22 -24.77 5.78
CA ALA A 196 -2.80 -23.62 5.10
C ALA A 196 -4.30 -23.46 5.45
N GLU A 197 -5.08 -24.53 5.33
CA GLU A 197 -6.49 -24.57 5.72
C GLU A 197 -6.66 -24.14 7.19
N HIS A 198 -5.90 -24.72 8.10
CA HIS A 198 -6.02 -24.45 9.53
C HIS A 198 -5.78 -22.96 9.87
N VAL A 199 -4.72 -22.35 9.34
CA VAL A 199 -4.43 -20.93 9.63
C VAL A 199 -5.43 -19.98 8.96
N LEU A 200 -5.95 -20.32 7.78
CA LEU A 200 -6.95 -19.50 7.09
C LEU A 200 -8.31 -19.60 7.78
N HIS A 201 -8.71 -20.78 8.27
CA HIS A 201 -9.91 -20.93 9.08
C HIS A 201 -9.84 -20.11 10.36
N HIS A 202 -8.70 -20.09 11.06
CA HIS A 202 -8.53 -19.26 12.24
C HIS A 202 -8.81 -17.77 11.96
N VAL A 203 -8.41 -17.26 10.80
CA VAL A 203 -8.75 -15.89 10.42
C VAL A 203 -10.24 -15.73 10.15
N LEU A 204 -10.90 -16.67 9.47
CA LEU A 204 -12.34 -16.62 9.20
C LEU A 204 -13.22 -16.80 10.46
N GLU A 205 -12.72 -17.45 11.51
CA GLU A 205 -13.40 -17.49 12.82
C GLU A 205 -13.49 -16.09 13.44
N LEU A 206 -12.46 -15.26 13.24
CA LEU A 206 -12.35 -13.91 13.80
C LEU A 206 -12.91 -12.83 12.86
N GLU A 207 -12.78 -13.03 11.55
CA GLU A 207 -13.27 -12.16 10.48
C GLU A 207 -14.10 -12.97 9.45
N PRO A 208 -15.37 -13.32 9.76
CA PRO A 208 -16.19 -14.24 8.94
C PRO A 208 -16.58 -13.74 7.55
N GLU A 209 -16.25 -12.50 7.23
CA GLU A 209 -16.48 -11.83 5.95
C GLU A 209 -15.18 -11.37 5.28
N ASN A 210 -14.01 -11.86 5.73
CA ASN A 210 -12.74 -11.54 5.10
C ASN A 210 -12.63 -12.24 3.72
N THR A 211 -12.88 -11.47 2.66
CA THR A 211 -12.92 -11.94 1.27
C THR A 211 -11.54 -12.37 0.77
N GLN A 212 -10.47 -11.73 1.21
CA GLN A 212 -9.11 -12.13 0.84
C GLN A 212 -8.79 -13.54 1.34
N VAL A 213 -9.12 -13.81 2.61
CA VAL A 213 -8.86 -15.12 3.24
C VAL A 213 -9.78 -16.19 2.66
N MET A 214 -11.06 -15.89 2.43
CA MET A 214 -11.97 -16.81 1.75
C MET A 214 -11.46 -17.18 0.35
N SER A 215 -10.89 -16.23 -0.39
CA SER A 215 -10.33 -16.50 -1.72
C SER A 215 -9.13 -17.44 -1.62
N ASN A 216 -8.22 -17.19 -0.68
CA ASN A 216 -7.07 -18.05 -0.45
C ASN A 216 -7.48 -19.45 0.01
N LEU A 217 -8.49 -19.57 0.89
CA LEU A 217 -8.99 -20.86 1.36
C LEU A 217 -9.69 -21.64 0.24
N ALA A 218 -10.43 -20.97 -0.65
CA ALA A 218 -11.00 -21.60 -1.83
C ALA A 218 -9.92 -22.17 -2.77
N LEU A 219 -8.77 -21.50 -2.91
CA LEU A 219 -7.62 -22.03 -3.64
C LEU A 219 -7.05 -23.27 -2.96
N VAL A 220 -6.89 -23.27 -1.63
CA VAL A 220 -6.45 -24.45 -0.87
C VAL A 220 -7.40 -25.64 -1.11
N PHE A 221 -8.71 -25.44 -1.01
CA PHE A 221 -9.68 -26.50 -1.28
C PHE A 221 -9.62 -27.02 -2.72
N ASN A 222 -9.38 -26.16 -3.70
CA ASN A 222 -9.19 -26.61 -5.09
C ASN A 222 -7.93 -27.46 -5.24
N ASP A 223 -6.83 -27.05 -4.61
CA ASP A 223 -5.56 -27.79 -4.63
C ASP A 223 -5.68 -29.16 -3.93
N GLU A 224 -6.56 -29.29 -2.92
CA GLU A 224 -6.93 -30.55 -2.26
C GLU A 224 -7.97 -31.39 -3.04
N GLY A 225 -8.55 -30.87 -4.12
CA GLY A 225 -9.62 -31.53 -4.87
C GLY A 225 -11.01 -31.45 -4.20
N ARG A 226 -11.16 -30.63 -3.16
CA ARG A 226 -12.40 -30.38 -2.40
C ARG A 226 -13.31 -29.36 -3.10
N VAL A 227 -13.73 -29.70 -4.32
CA VAL A 227 -14.45 -28.80 -5.23
C VAL A 227 -15.77 -28.25 -4.64
N ALA A 228 -16.50 -29.06 -3.86
CA ALA A 228 -17.77 -28.63 -3.28
C ALA A 228 -17.61 -27.52 -2.22
N GLU A 229 -16.54 -27.58 -1.45
CA GLU A 229 -16.24 -26.60 -0.40
C GLU A 229 -15.68 -25.32 -1.01
N ALA A 230 -14.80 -25.44 -2.00
CA ALA A 230 -14.33 -24.34 -2.81
C ALA A 230 -15.51 -23.60 -3.48
N TYR A 231 -16.44 -24.32 -4.11
CA TYR A 231 -17.64 -23.73 -4.72
C TYR A 231 -18.49 -22.97 -3.71
N THR A 232 -18.66 -23.50 -2.49
CA THR A 232 -19.42 -22.83 -1.43
C THR A 232 -18.80 -21.51 -1.02
N LEU A 233 -17.47 -21.48 -0.83
CA LEU A 233 -16.74 -20.25 -0.52
C LEU A 233 -16.81 -19.24 -1.66
N THR A 234 -16.58 -19.67 -2.90
CA THR A 234 -16.68 -18.81 -4.09
C THR A 234 -18.07 -18.19 -4.23
N ARG A 235 -19.14 -18.97 -3.99
CA ARG A 235 -20.51 -18.45 -3.98
C ARG A 235 -20.78 -17.42 -2.88
N LYS A 236 -20.09 -17.50 -1.74
CA LYS A 236 -20.17 -16.50 -0.67
C LYS A 236 -19.37 -15.25 -1.04
N LEU A 237 -18.17 -15.43 -1.59
CA LEU A 237 -17.34 -14.35 -2.12
C LEU A 237 -18.06 -13.51 -3.16
N GLU A 238 -18.71 -14.13 -4.15
CA GLU A 238 -19.48 -13.43 -5.19
C GLU A 238 -20.62 -12.56 -4.62
N ARG A 239 -21.18 -12.94 -3.47
CA ARG A 239 -22.23 -12.15 -2.81
C ARG A 239 -21.65 -10.98 -2.01
N LEU A 240 -20.53 -11.21 -1.31
CA LEU A 240 -19.86 -10.20 -0.50
C LEU A 240 -19.12 -9.18 -1.35
N GLN A 241 -18.54 -9.62 -2.46
CA GLN A 241 -17.75 -8.82 -3.38
C GLN A 241 -18.14 -9.13 -4.84
N PRO A 242 -19.31 -8.65 -5.31
CA PRO A 242 -19.78 -8.90 -6.67
C PRO A 242 -18.83 -8.39 -7.76
N TYR A 243 -18.01 -7.40 -7.42
CA TYR A 243 -16.97 -6.85 -8.28
C TYR A 243 -15.64 -6.94 -7.52
N PRO A 244 -14.89 -8.05 -7.67
CA PRO A 244 -13.58 -8.19 -7.04
C PRO A 244 -12.60 -7.13 -7.54
N PRO A 245 -11.44 -6.96 -6.87
CA PRO A 245 -10.39 -6.07 -7.32
C PRO A 245 -9.99 -6.42 -8.76
N PHE A 246 -9.73 -5.41 -9.59
CA PHE A 246 -9.36 -5.59 -10.99
C PHE A 246 -10.41 -6.31 -11.86
N HIS A 247 -11.68 -6.41 -11.43
CA HIS A 247 -12.71 -7.09 -12.20
C HIS A 247 -12.91 -6.49 -13.60
N PHE A 248 -13.20 -5.19 -13.69
CA PHE A 248 -13.38 -4.51 -14.96
C PHE A 248 -12.04 -4.35 -15.68
N PHE A 249 -10.94 -4.24 -14.93
CA PHE A 249 -9.60 -4.26 -15.51
C PHE A 249 -9.35 -5.52 -16.34
N ASN A 250 -9.60 -6.69 -15.76
CA ASN A 250 -9.37 -7.98 -16.41
C ASN A 250 -10.26 -8.15 -17.65
N LEU A 251 -11.53 -7.75 -17.58
CA LEU A 251 -12.42 -7.71 -18.74
C LEU A 251 -11.92 -6.72 -19.82
N GLY A 252 -11.41 -5.57 -19.40
CA GLY A 252 -10.83 -4.56 -20.29
C GLY A 252 -9.58 -5.08 -21.00
N MET A 253 -8.72 -5.82 -20.29
CA MET A 253 -7.55 -6.50 -20.85
C MET A 253 -7.94 -7.55 -21.89
N GLU A 254 -9.00 -8.32 -21.65
CA GLU A 254 -9.54 -9.27 -22.64
C GLU A 254 -10.10 -8.55 -23.88
N ALA A 255 -10.79 -7.43 -23.70
CA ALA A 255 -11.26 -6.59 -24.81
C ALA A 255 -10.09 -6.01 -25.63
N MET A 256 -9.02 -5.55 -24.95
CA MET A 256 -7.78 -5.09 -25.61
C MET A 256 -7.16 -6.19 -26.48
N ARG A 257 -7.12 -7.44 -26.00
CA ARG A 257 -6.59 -8.59 -26.78
C ARG A 257 -7.41 -8.89 -28.02
N LYS A 258 -8.72 -8.61 -27.99
CA LYS A 258 -9.64 -8.73 -29.14
C LYS A 258 -9.62 -7.52 -30.07
N GLY A 259 -8.89 -6.46 -29.73
CA GLY A 259 -8.90 -5.19 -30.46
C GLY A 259 -10.17 -4.36 -30.28
N ASP A 260 -11.04 -4.73 -29.33
CA ASP A 260 -12.24 -3.95 -28.99
C ASP A 260 -11.87 -2.81 -28.02
N PHE A 261 -11.23 -1.79 -28.56
CA PHE A 261 -10.76 -0.64 -27.79
C PHE A 261 -11.90 0.17 -27.17
N LYS A 262 -13.10 0.14 -27.76
CA LYS A 262 -14.27 0.85 -27.25
C LYS A 262 -14.78 0.22 -25.96
N THR A 263 -14.93 -1.09 -25.94
CA THR A 263 -15.30 -1.83 -24.73
C THR A 263 -14.19 -1.72 -23.67
N ALA A 264 -12.91 -1.85 -24.08
CA ALA A 264 -11.78 -1.68 -23.18
C ALA A 264 -11.77 -0.30 -22.48
N LYS A 265 -11.96 0.79 -23.24
CA LYS A 265 -12.06 2.15 -22.69
C LYS A 265 -13.16 2.23 -21.63
N SER A 266 -14.37 1.74 -21.94
CA SER A 266 -15.48 1.75 -20.97
C SER A 266 -15.16 0.98 -19.68
N LEU A 267 -14.51 -0.17 -19.79
CA LEU A 267 -14.17 -1.02 -18.66
C LEU A 267 -13.06 -0.42 -17.79
N PHE A 268 -12.01 0.14 -18.40
CA PHE A 268 -10.97 0.84 -17.64
C PHE A 268 -11.49 2.12 -16.99
N THR A 269 -12.42 2.83 -17.64
CA THR A 269 -13.13 3.96 -17.02
C THR A 269 -13.89 3.52 -15.76
N ASN A 270 -14.54 2.35 -15.76
CA ASN A 270 -15.19 1.83 -14.55
C ASN A 270 -14.19 1.56 -13.40
N GLU A 271 -12.98 1.08 -13.70
CA GLU A 271 -11.94 0.93 -12.68
C GLU A 271 -11.42 2.27 -12.17
N VAL A 272 -11.20 3.24 -13.05
CA VAL A 272 -10.81 4.60 -12.63
C VAL A 272 -11.89 5.22 -11.73
N HIS A 273 -13.18 4.93 -11.93
CA HIS A 273 -14.21 5.40 -10.99
C HIS A 273 -14.17 4.69 -9.63
N ARG A 274 -13.67 3.46 -9.58
CA ARG A 274 -13.53 2.68 -8.33
C ARG A 274 -12.29 3.08 -7.56
N ASP A 275 -11.19 3.32 -8.27
CA ASP A 275 -9.94 3.83 -7.75
C ASP A 275 -9.33 4.83 -8.76
N ALA A 276 -9.60 6.11 -8.51
CA ALA A 276 -9.21 7.21 -9.38
C ALA A 276 -7.70 7.52 -9.32
N TYR A 277 -6.96 6.89 -8.41
CA TYR A 277 -5.55 7.18 -8.20
C TYR A 277 -4.66 5.99 -8.52
N TYR A 278 -5.22 4.83 -8.88
CA TYR A 278 -4.41 3.69 -9.32
C TYR A 278 -3.86 3.93 -10.73
N HIS A 279 -2.56 4.25 -10.80
CA HIS A 279 -1.88 4.66 -12.03
C HIS A 279 -2.07 3.71 -13.21
N GLU A 280 -2.12 2.41 -12.96
CA GLU A 280 -2.22 1.42 -14.02
C GLU A 280 -3.57 1.47 -14.74
N PHE A 281 -4.66 1.81 -14.04
CA PHE A 281 -5.97 1.97 -14.67
C PHE A 281 -5.95 3.13 -15.66
N HIS A 282 -5.32 4.25 -15.28
CA HIS A 282 -5.08 5.36 -16.18
C HIS A 282 -4.16 5.00 -17.35
N PHE A 283 -3.10 4.22 -17.11
CA PHE A 283 -2.20 3.78 -18.18
C PHE A 283 -2.93 2.95 -19.25
N TRP A 284 -3.75 1.99 -18.84
CA TRP A 284 -4.50 1.15 -19.78
C TRP A 284 -5.68 1.87 -20.42
N LEU A 285 -6.33 2.78 -19.70
CA LEU A 285 -7.32 3.69 -20.30
C LEU A 285 -6.68 4.55 -21.40
N ALA A 286 -5.48 5.10 -21.16
CA ALA A 286 -4.73 5.82 -22.17
C ALA A 286 -4.39 4.93 -23.38
N ALA A 287 -4.02 3.67 -23.16
CA ALA A 287 -3.74 2.72 -24.23
C ALA A 287 -4.99 2.41 -25.07
N ALA A 288 -6.17 2.28 -24.45
CA ALA A 288 -7.43 2.09 -25.15
C ALA A 288 -7.81 3.33 -25.98
N CYS A 289 -7.67 4.54 -25.42
CA CYS A 289 -7.88 5.80 -26.14
C CYS A 289 -6.96 5.92 -27.37
N LEU A 290 -5.68 5.52 -27.25
CA LEU A 290 -4.77 5.48 -28.40
C LEU A 290 -5.25 4.52 -29.50
N GLY A 291 -5.75 3.34 -29.12
CA GLY A 291 -6.34 2.38 -30.05
C GLY A 291 -7.55 2.92 -30.82
N LEU A 292 -8.27 3.88 -30.22
CA LEU A 292 -9.40 4.60 -30.83
C LEU A 292 -8.97 5.87 -31.60
N GLY A 293 -7.69 6.26 -31.55
CA GLY A 293 -7.21 7.52 -32.13
C GLY A 293 -7.52 8.78 -31.30
N GLU A 294 -7.98 8.61 -30.06
CA GLU A 294 -8.33 9.71 -29.14
C GLU A 294 -7.08 10.22 -28.41
N ILE A 295 -6.22 10.94 -29.13
CA ILE A 295 -4.87 11.29 -28.67
C ILE A 295 -4.88 12.20 -27.42
N ASP A 296 -5.80 13.15 -27.33
CA ASP A 296 -5.84 14.11 -26.22
C ASP A 296 -6.23 13.45 -24.89
N GLU A 297 -7.26 12.59 -24.91
CA GLU A 297 -7.64 11.79 -23.74
C GLU A 297 -6.53 10.83 -23.32
N ALA A 298 -5.88 10.19 -24.30
CA ALA A 298 -4.73 9.32 -24.01
C ALA A 298 -3.60 10.08 -23.29
N ARG A 299 -3.30 11.31 -23.71
CA ARG A 299 -2.28 12.14 -23.04
C ARG A 299 -2.69 12.53 -21.63
N ALA A 300 -3.95 12.90 -21.42
CA ALA A 300 -4.46 13.27 -20.11
C ALA A 300 -4.35 12.10 -19.12
N HIS A 301 -4.82 10.91 -19.52
CA HIS A 301 -4.72 9.73 -18.67
C HIS A 301 -3.28 9.25 -18.48
N LEU A 302 -2.42 9.33 -19.48
CA LEU A 302 -1.02 8.94 -19.30
C LEU A 302 -0.26 9.91 -18.38
N LYS A 303 -0.64 11.19 -18.37
CA LYS A 303 -0.14 12.17 -17.38
C LYS A 303 -0.61 11.80 -15.97
N LEU A 304 -1.88 11.44 -15.79
CA LEU A 304 -2.39 10.97 -14.49
C LEU A 304 -1.70 9.67 -14.03
N ALA A 305 -1.43 8.73 -14.94
CA ALA A 305 -0.66 7.53 -14.63
C ALA A 305 0.76 7.86 -14.15
N MET A 306 1.41 8.83 -14.80
CA MET A 306 2.73 9.32 -14.40
C MET A 306 2.70 10.02 -13.04
N GLU A 307 1.69 10.85 -12.77
CA GLU A 307 1.57 11.60 -11.50
C GLU A 307 1.26 10.68 -10.31
N ASN A 308 0.52 9.59 -10.54
CA ASN A 308 0.14 8.62 -9.51
C ASN A 308 1.03 7.36 -9.46
N SER A 309 2.13 7.31 -10.22
CA SER A 309 3.02 6.14 -10.26
C SER A 309 3.60 5.82 -8.88
N LEU A 310 3.62 4.54 -8.50
CA LEU A 310 4.06 4.10 -7.17
C LEU A 310 5.57 3.86 -7.08
N THR A 311 6.25 3.87 -8.23
CA THR A 311 7.70 3.67 -8.34
C THR A 311 8.35 4.66 -9.33
N ARG A 312 9.64 4.94 -9.14
CA ARG A 312 10.43 5.75 -10.09
C ARG A 312 10.48 5.12 -11.49
N LYS A 313 10.48 3.78 -11.56
CA LYS A 313 10.54 3.03 -12.82
C LYS A 313 9.26 3.24 -13.64
N GLU A 314 8.10 3.15 -12.99
CA GLU A 314 6.80 3.43 -13.63
C GLU A 314 6.69 4.89 -14.04
N HIS A 315 7.11 5.81 -13.17
CA HIS A 315 7.13 7.24 -13.49
C HIS A 315 7.90 7.51 -14.78
N ALA A 316 9.14 7.00 -14.87
CA ALA A 316 9.98 7.17 -16.05
C ALA A 316 9.38 6.48 -17.29
N LEU A 317 8.78 5.30 -17.12
CA LEU A 317 8.10 4.58 -18.20
C LEU A 317 6.94 5.41 -18.77
N TYR A 318 6.09 5.97 -17.92
CA TYR A 318 4.95 6.78 -18.34
C TYR A 318 5.39 8.11 -18.95
N ALA A 319 6.40 8.77 -18.37
CA ALA A 319 6.99 9.97 -18.94
C ALA A 319 7.52 9.74 -20.37
N ALA A 320 8.29 8.67 -20.59
CA ALA A 320 8.82 8.32 -21.90
C ALA A 320 7.71 8.03 -22.93
N LYS A 321 6.64 7.34 -22.51
CA LYS A 321 5.48 7.09 -23.37
C LYS A 321 4.73 8.39 -23.69
N LEU A 322 4.58 9.29 -22.73
CA LEU A 322 3.91 10.57 -22.91
C LEU A 322 4.66 11.45 -23.91
N ASP A 323 5.98 11.49 -23.83
CA ASP A 323 6.82 12.22 -24.78
C ASP A 323 6.76 11.63 -26.19
N ARG A 324 6.66 10.30 -26.32
CA ARG A 324 6.45 9.67 -27.63
C ARG A 324 5.13 10.09 -28.28
N ILE A 325 4.03 10.17 -27.52
CA ILE A 325 2.72 10.63 -28.03
C ILE A 325 2.76 12.14 -28.37
N LYS A 326 3.58 12.93 -27.64
CA LYS A 326 3.82 14.34 -27.96
C LYS A 326 4.40 14.54 -29.35
N LEU A 327 5.37 13.70 -29.71
CA LEU A 327 6.08 13.77 -30.98
C LEU A 327 5.24 13.29 -32.17
N SER A 328 4.36 12.30 -31.98
CA SER A 328 3.51 11.77 -33.06
C SER A 328 2.35 12.67 -33.48
N GLY A 329 1.95 13.64 -32.63
CA GLY A 329 0.89 14.62 -32.94
C GLY A 329 1.38 15.94 -33.55
N ARG A 330 2.63 16.01 -34.00
CA ARG A 330 3.25 17.20 -34.64
C ARG A 330 3.54 17.01 -36.14
N GLN A 331 3.05 15.94 -36.76
CA GLN A 331 3.09 15.69 -38.21
C GLN A 331 1.70 15.84 -38.79
#